data_AF-A0A3S1BPC7-F1
#
_entry.id   AF-A0A3S1BPC7-F1
#
_cell.length_a   1.000
_cell.length_b   1.000
_cell.length_c   1.000
_cell.angle_alpha   90.00
_cell.angle_beta   90.00
_cell.angle_gamma   90.00
#
_symmetry.space_group_name_H-M   'P 1'
#
loop_
_entity.id
_entity.type
_entity.pdbx_description
1 polymer ?
#
loop_
_entity_poly.entity_id
_entity_poly.type
_entity_poly.pdbx_seq_one_letter_code
_entity_poly.pdbx_strand_id
1 'polypeptide(L)'
;MFLLLYEFEALSKLKDDRAESVVDRALTLPSPSPKLFHTLSALAVDAPASNRKLSMRALKVAIKLHMQAEQPDYTKCSADIRNLISLSLLSNEKEAMIYFKETLDMVERAKEQYPEVELLWLMTKSWNRGLHHFNWDQPVEAEQWCSLSMSLLKYLPSAKGEYHDQMMSVYGEILSRIETRMERKNMEE
;
A
#
# COMPACT_ATOMS: atom_id res chain seq x y z
N MET A 1 -22.56 1.59 17.80
CA MET A 1 -21.84 1.78 16.51
C MET A 1 -22.09 3.17 15.92
N PHE A 2 -23.33 3.56 15.57
CA PHE A 2 -23.60 4.87 14.96
C PHE A 2 -23.16 6.07 15.81
N LEU A 3 -23.41 6.05 17.12
CA LEU A 3 -22.96 7.12 18.03
C LEU A 3 -21.43 7.34 18.01
N LEU A 4 -20.66 6.25 17.89
CA LEU A 4 -19.20 6.32 17.84
C LEU A 4 -18.70 6.95 16.54
N LEU A 5 -19.36 6.64 15.41
CA LEU A 5 -19.05 7.25 14.11
C LEU A 5 -19.36 8.75 14.10
N TYR A 6 -20.52 9.16 14.63
CA TYR A 6 -20.87 10.58 14.72
C TYR A 6 -19.93 11.36 15.64
N GLU A 7 -19.58 10.78 16.79
CA GLU A 7 -18.58 11.36 17.69
C GLU A 7 -17.22 11.50 16.99
N PHE A 8 -16.76 10.44 16.31
CA PHE A 8 -15.50 10.47 15.57
C PHE A 8 -15.47 11.52 14.47
N GLU A 9 -16.53 11.61 13.67
CA GLU A 9 -16.65 12.58 12.59
C GLU A 9 -16.61 14.01 13.13
N ALA A 10 -17.39 14.31 14.18
CA ALA A 10 -17.40 15.63 14.80
C ALA A 10 -16.01 16.01 15.33
N LEU A 11 -15.36 15.13 16.10
CA LEU A 11 -14.02 15.37 16.63
C LEU A 11 -12.98 15.53 15.53
N SER A 12 -13.04 14.70 14.49
CA SER A 12 -12.11 14.76 13.35
C SER A 12 -12.25 16.09 12.60
N LYS A 13 -13.49 16.53 12.32
CA LYS A 13 -13.76 17.81 11.62
C LYS A 13 -13.39 19.03 12.47
N LEU A 14 -13.46 18.91 13.80
CA LEU A 14 -12.98 19.93 14.74
C LEU A 14 -11.46 19.86 14.98
N LYS A 15 -10.75 18.88 14.39
CA LYS A 15 -9.32 18.61 14.61
C LYS A 15 -8.97 18.43 16.09
N ASP A 16 -9.86 17.77 16.82
CA ASP A 16 -9.72 17.48 18.24
C ASP A 16 -8.97 16.15 18.43
N ASP A 17 -7.90 16.17 19.24
CA ASP A 17 -7.04 15.00 19.49
C ASP A 17 -7.80 13.82 20.10
N ARG A 18 -8.96 14.06 20.73
CA ARG A 18 -9.82 12.99 21.24
C ARG A 18 -10.31 12.05 20.15
N ALA A 19 -10.29 12.45 18.88
CA ALA A 19 -10.60 11.57 17.74
C ALA A 19 -9.72 10.30 17.76
N GLU A 20 -8.47 10.38 18.22
CA GLU A 20 -7.59 9.21 18.34
C GLU A 20 -8.13 8.17 19.33
N SER A 21 -8.61 8.63 20.49
CA SER A 21 -9.16 7.76 21.54
C SER A 21 -10.40 6.99 21.09
N VAL A 22 -11.14 7.55 20.12
CA VAL A 22 -12.33 6.90 19.56
C VAL A 22 -11.95 5.67 18.72
N VAL A 23 -10.80 5.67 18.05
CA VAL A 23 -10.28 4.48 17.36
C VAL A 23 -9.94 3.38 18.36
N ASP A 24 -9.34 3.73 19.50
CA ASP A 24 -9.04 2.77 20.57
C ASP A 24 -10.33 2.18 21.17
N ARG A 25 -11.31 3.03 21.47
CA ARG A 25 -12.63 2.61 21.95
C ARG A 25 -13.38 1.75 20.94
N ALA A 26 -13.21 1.99 19.64
CA ALA A 26 -13.80 1.15 18.59
C ALA A 26 -13.22 -0.27 18.62
N LEU A 27 -11.95 -0.43 18.99
CA LEU A 27 -11.29 -1.73 19.07
C LEU A 27 -11.72 -2.54 20.29
N THR A 28 -12.15 -1.87 21.37
CA THR A 28 -12.66 -2.53 22.58
C THR A 28 -14.13 -2.94 22.50
N LEU A 29 -14.80 -2.73 21.35
CA LEU A 29 -16.17 -3.20 21.17
C LEU A 29 -16.23 -4.74 21.21
N PRO A 30 -17.34 -5.37 21.63
CA PRO A 30 -17.46 -6.82 21.67
C PRO A 30 -17.25 -7.52 20.32
N SER A 31 -17.52 -6.82 19.22
CA SER A 31 -17.31 -7.31 17.85
C SER A 31 -16.79 -6.16 16.97
N PRO A 32 -15.47 -5.89 17.02
CA PRO A 32 -14.87 -4.90 16.15
C PRO A 32 -14.88 -5.43 14.71
N SER A 33 -15.43 -4.67 13.78
CA SER A 33 -15.52 -5.08 12.37
C SER A 33 -14.56 -4.28 11.49
N PRO A 34 -13.95 -4.88 10.46
CA PRO A 34 -13.11 -4.15 9.52
C PRO A 34 -13.82 -2.94 8.89
N LYS A 35 -15.10 -3.09 8.56
CA LYS A 35 -15.95 -2.03 7.98
C LYS A 35 -16.03 -0.79 8.87
N LEU A 36 -16.06 -0.95 10.19
CA LEU A 36 -16.04 0.18 11.12
C LEU A 36 -14.75 0.99 10.95
N PHE A 37 -13.60 0.33 10.93
CA PHE A 37 -12.31 0.99 10.80
C PHE A 37 -12.05 1.56 9.40
N HIS A 38 -12.54 0.91 8.34
CA HIS A 38 -12.59 1.49 7.01
C HIS A 38 -13.37 2.82 7.01
N THR A 39 -14.52 2.86 7.69
CA THR A 39 -15.35 4.07 7.79
C THR A 39 -14.64 5.16 8.60
N LEU A 40 -14.02 4.82 9.74
CA LEU A 40 -13.21 5.75 10.53
C LEU A 40 -12.05 6.31 9.70
N SER A 41 -11.39 5.48 8.89
CA SER A 41 -10.34 5.92 7.98
C SER A 41 -10.84 6.96 6.98
N ALA A 42 -12.00 6.72 6.35
CA ALA A 42 -12.59 7.66 5.40
C ALA A 42 -12.94 8.99 6.06
N LEU A 43 -13.57 8.96 7.24
CA LEU A 43 -13.93 10.16 8.01
C LEU A 43 -12.70 10.96 8.47
N ALA A 44 -11.58 10.29 8.75
CA ALA A 44 -10.35 10.96 9.20
C ALA A 44 -9.73 11.84 8.10
N VAL A 45 -9.91 11.47 6.82
CA VAL A 45 -9.40 12.26 5.68
C VAL A 45 -10.45 13.15 5.03
N ASP A 46 -11.74 12.93 5.31
CA ASP A 46 -12.83 13.78 4.83
C ASP A 46 -12.59 15.25 5.22
N ALA A 47 -12.87 16.17 4.30
CA ALA A 47 -12.66 17.59 4.59
C ALA A 47 -13.67 18.05 5.66
N PRO A 48 -13.27 18.88 6.64
CA PRO A 48 -11.97 19.55 6.81
C PRO A 48 -10.93 18.80 7.68
N ALA A 49 -11.16 17.54 8.06
CA ALA A 49 -10.29 16.79 8.98
C ALA A 49 -8.89 16.58 8.40
N SER A 50 -8.79 15.99 7.20
CA SER A 50 -7.52 15.77 6.47
C SER A 50 -6.40 15.10 7.28
N ASN A 51 -6.74 14.28 8.28
CA ASN A 51 -5.81 13.59 9.17
C ASN A 51 -5.38 12.23 8.59
N ARG A 52 -4.34 12.26 7.75
CA ARG A 52 -3.79 11.06 7.10
C ARG A 52 -3.23 10.03 8.09
N LYS A 53 -2.56 10.47 9.16
CA LYS A 53 -1.96 9.56 10.15
C LYS A 53 -3.02 8.73 10.87
N LEU A 54 -4.09 9.38 11.31
CA LEU A 54 -5.21 8.69 11.96
C LEU A 54 -5.93 7.76 11.00
N SER A 55 -6.09 8.17 9.74
CA SER A 55 -6.65 7.33 8.68
C SER A 55 -5.83 6.07 8.44
N MET A 56 -4.51 6.20 8.30
CA MET A 56 -3.60 5.06 8.15
C MET A 56 -3.65 4.12 9.35
N ARG A 57 -3.73 4.66 10.58
CA ARG A 57 -3.90 3.86 11.80
C ARG A 57 -5.19 3.05 11.77
N ALA A 58 -6.31 3.65 11.38
CA ALA A 58 -7.58 2.94 11.24
C ALA A 58 -7.51 1.85 10.14
N LEU A 59 -6.91 2.13 8.98
CA LEU A 59 -6.73 1.12 7.91
C LEU A 59 -5.90 -0.08 8.37
N LYS A 60 -4.81 0.13 9.10
CA LYS A 60 -3.99 -0.96 9.66
C LYS A 60 -4.83 -1.89 10.54
N VAL A 61 -5.76 -1.34 11.33
CA VAL A 61 -6.67 -2.14 12.14
C VAL A 61 -7.69 -2.88 11.26
N ALA A 62 -8.26 -2.22 10.25
CA ALA A 62 -9.19 -2.86 9.31
C ALA A 62 -8.55 -4.07 8.60
N ILE A 63 -7.34 -3.89 8.07
CA ILE A 63 -6.55 -4.92 7.39
C ILE A 63 -6.27 -6.08 8.36
N LYS A 64 -5.83 -5.78 9.59
CA LYS A 64 -5.58 -6.81 10.61
C LYS A 64 -6.83 -7.63 10.90
N LEU A 65 -7.98 -6.98 11.08
CA LEU A 65 -9.25 -7.67 11.35
C LEU A 65 -9.71 -8.52 10.16
N HIS A 66 -9.52 -8.04 8.93
CA HIS A 66 -9.78 -8.84 7.72
C HIS A 66 -8.94 -10.13 7.70
N MET A 67 -7.66 -10.02 8.03
CA MET A 67 -6.73 -11.14 8.02
C MET A 67 -6.90 -12.11 9.18
N GLN A 68 -7.56 -11.70 10.27
CA GLN A 68 -7.88 -12.53 11.42
C GLN A 68 -9.22 -13.27 11.29
N ALA A 69 -10.03 -12.94 10.28
CA ALA A 69 -11.27 -13.66 10.02
C ALA A 69 -10.98 -15.11 9.59
N GLU A 70 -11.88 -16.03 9.96
CA GLU A 70 -11.79 -17.44 9.55
C GLU A 70 -11.73 -17.60 8.02
N GLN A 71 -12.44 -16.72 7.31
CA GLN A 71 -12.36 -16.56 5.86
C GLN A 71 -12.06 -15.10 5.52
N PRO A 72 -10.79 -14.76 5.22
CA PRO A 72 -10.42 -13.41 4.83
C PRO A 72 -11.12 -12.97 3.53
N ASP A 73 -11.79 -11.82 3.57
CA ASP A 73 -12.33 -11.16 2.38
C ASP A 73 -11.21 -10.33 1.73
N TYR A 74 -10.45 -10.96 0.82
CA TYR A 74 -9.34 -10.31 0.12
C TYR A 74 -9.79 -9.15 -0.78
N THR A 75 -11.06 -9.08 -1.19
CA THR A 75 -11.58 -7.96 -1.98
C THR A 75 -11.71 -6.70 -1.13
N LYS A 76 -12.28 -6.81 0.07
CA LYS A 76 -12.36 -5.67 0.99
C LYS A 76 -11.00 -5.31 1.59
N CYS A 77 -10.21 -6.32 1.96
CA CYS A 77 -8.87 -6.13 2.50
C CYS A 77 -7.95 -5.38 1.51
N SER A 78 -7.97 -5.76 0.23
CA SER A 78 -7.15 -5.10 -0.79
C SER A 78 -7.52 -3.64 -1.02
N ALA A 79 -8.81 -3.27 -0.89
CA ALA A 79 -9.22 -1.88 -0.94
C ALA A 79 -8.63 -1.05 0.22
N ASP A 80 -8.60 -1.61 1.44
CA ASP A 80 -7.97 -0.97 2.60
C ASP A 80 -6.45 -0.84 2.42
N ILE A 81 -5.80 -1.87 1.88
CA ILE A 81 -4.36 -1.87 1.57
C ILE A 81 -4.02 -0.81 0.52
N ARG A 82 -4.79 -0.73 -0.57
CA ARG A 82 -4.61 0.30 -1.61
C ARG A 82 -4.68 1.69 -1.01
N ASN A 83 -5.66 1.94 -0.14
CA ASN A 83 -5.80 3.23 0.53
C ASN A 83 -4.62 3.51 1.46
N LEU A 84 -4.16 2.52 2.22
CA LEU A 84 -3.02 2.64 3.12
C LEU A 84 -1.75 3.00 2.33
N ILE A 85 -1.45 2.23 1.29
CA ILE A 85 -0.29 2.47 0.40
C ILE A 85 -0.39 3.85 -0.25
N SER A 86 -1.57 4.24 -0.74
CA SER A 86 -1.76 5.55 -1.38
C SER A 86 -1.48 6.69 -0.40
N LEU A 87 -1.93 6.59 0.85
CA LEU A 87 -1.65 7.57 1.89
C LEU A 87 -0.16 7.60 2.27
N SER A 88 0.50 6.44 2.33
CA SER A 88 1.93 6.34 2.59
C SER A 88 2.76 6.93 1.46
N LEU A 89 2.43 6.69 0.20
CA LEU A 89 3.15 7.28 -0.94
C LEU A 89 3.12 8.81 -0.95
N LEU A 90 2.08 9.43 -0.37
CA LEU A 90 1.98 10.89 -0.23
C LEU A 90 2.83 11.46 0.91
N SER A 91 3.28 10.63 1.85
CA SER A 91 3.87 11.11 3.11
C SER A 91 5.24 10.51 3.41
N ASN A 92 5.40 9.20 3.26
CA ASN A 92 6.64 8.47 3.51
C ASN A 92 6.75 7.27 2.56
N GLU A 93 7.58 7.41 1.55
CA GLU A 93 7.81 6.38 0.55
C GLU A 93 8.47 5.10 1.10
N LYS A 94 9.35 5.23 2.09
CA LYS A 94 9.96 4.06 2.75
C LYS A 94 8.90 3.24 3.48
N GLU A 95 7.93 3.91 4.09
CA GLU A 95 6.79 3.24 4.74
C GLU A 95 5.89 2.57 3.69
N ALA A 96 5.65 3.22 2.55
CA ALA A 96 4.90 2.62 1.45
C ALA A 96 5.56 1.34 0.95
N MET A 97 6.89 1.33 0.77
CA MET A 97 7.66 0.15 0.37
C MET A 97 7.46 -1.03 1.35
N ILE A 98 7.39 -0.76 2.65
CA ILE A 98 7.10 -1.80 3.66
C ILE A 98 5.71 -2.41 3.39
N TYR A 99 4.68 -1.59 3.21
CA TYR A 99 3.33 -2.09 2.93
C TYR A 99 3.22 -2.83 1.61
N PHE A 100 3.96 -2.43 0.58
CA PHE A 100 4.04 -3.19 -0.66
C PHE A 100 4.62 -4.60 -0.43
N LYS A 101 5.71 -4.72 0.35
CA LYS A 101 6.32 -6.02 0.67
C LYS A 101 5.40 -6.89 1.52
N GLU A 102 4.78 -6.33 2.56
CA GLU A 102 3.79 -7.03 3.38
C GLU A 102 2.58 -7.50 2.55
N THR A 103 2.19 -6.70 1.56
CA THR A 103 1.12 -7.06 0.62
C THR A 103 1.54 -8.18 -0.33
N LEU A 104 2.80 -8.20 -0.79
CA LEU A 104 3.34 -9.29 -1.61
C LEU A 104 3.28 -10.63 -0.85
N ASP A 105 3.69 -10.64 0.42
CA ASP A 105 3.59 -11.84 1.27
C ASP A 105 2.12 -12.28 1.46
N MET A 106 1.19 -11.32 1.51
CA MET A 106 -0.24 -11.59 1.58
C MET A 106 -0.78 -12.20 0.28
N VAL A 107 -0.37 -11.66 -0.88
CA VAL A 107 -0.75 -12.17 -2.20
C VAL A 107 -0.32 -13.62 -2.34
N GLU A 108 0.90 -13.96 -1.93
CA GLU A 108 1.41 -15.34 -1.96
C GLU A 108 0.54 -16.29 -1.12
N ARG A 109 0.11 -15.85 0.07
CA ARG A 109 -0.80 -16.63 0.93
C ARG A 109 -2.21 -16.75 0.34
N ALA A 110 -2.72 -15.67 -0.25
CA ALA A 110 -4.07 -15.59 -0.83
C ALA A 110 -4.19 -16.39 -2.14
N LYS A 111 -3.08 -16.58 -2.86
CA LYS A 111 -3.03 -17.21 -4.18
C LYS A 111 -4.04 -16.53 -5.13
N GLU A 112 -4.82 -17.31 -5.86
CA GLU A 112 -5.82 -16.86 -6.83
C GLU A 112 -7.01 -16.11 -6.20
N GLN A 113 -7.10 -16.03 -4.87
CA GLN A 113 -8.18 -15.31 -4.19
C GLN A 113 -7.91 -13.80 -4.11
N TYR A 114 -6.67 -13.37 -4.32
CA TYR A 114 -6.35 -11.94 -4.33
C TYR A 114 -6.84 -11.28 -5.64
N PRO A 115 -7.52 -10.13 -5.59
CA PRO A 115 -8.08 -9.55 -6.81
C PRO A 115 -7.02 -9.17 -7.85
N GLU A 116 -7.15 -9.67 -9.08
CA GLU A 116 -6.19 -9.42 -10.16
C GLU A 116 -6.05 -7.92 -10.48
N VAL A 117 -7.14 -7.16 -10.44
CA VAL A 117 -7.14 -5.69 -10.60
C VAL A 117 -6.23 -5.01 -9.57
N GLU A 118 -6.15 -5.54 -8.35
CA GLU A 118 -5.31 -5.00 -7.29
C GLU A 118 -3.84 -5.37 -7.49
N LEU A 119 -3.55 -6.58 -7.97
CA LEU A 119 -2.19 -6.96 -8.40
C LEU A 119 -1.68 -6.07 -9.52
N LEU A 120 -2.50 -5.84 -10.54
CA LEU A 120 -2.16 -4.96 -11.66
C LEU A 120 -1.88 -3.54 -11.19
N TRP A 121 -2.66 -3.03 -10.24
CA TRP A 121 -2.43 -1.73 -9.63
C TRP A 121 -1.11 -1.68 -8.86
N LEU A 122 -0.83 -2.66 -8.00
CA LEU A 122 0.42 -2.74 -7.22
C LEU A 122 1.64 -2.82 -8.15
N MET A 123 1.58 -3.68 -9.16
CA MET A 123 2.66 -3.87 -10.14
C MET A 123 2.91 -2.57 -10.90
N THR A 124 1.86 -1.95 -11.46
CA THR A 124 1.99 -0.71 -12.24
C THR A 124 2.51 0.44 -11.37
N LYS A 125 2.03 0.56 -10.14
CA LYS A 125 2.46 1.62 -9.21
C LYS A 125 3.92 1.48 -8.81
N SER A 126 4.36 0.27 -8.44
CA SER A 126 5.76 0.01 -8.09
C SER A 126 6.69 0.20 -9.30
N TRP A 127 6.27 -0.25 -10.49
CA TRP A 127 7.03 -0.05 -11.73
C TRP A 127 7.26 1.43 -12.04
N ASN A 128 6.18 2.22 -12.07
CA ASN A 128 6.26 3.65 -12.37
C ASN A 128 7.13 4.40 -11.36
N ARG A 129 7.15 3.95 -10.10
CA ARG A 129 8.01 4.52 -9.07
C ARG A 129 9.48 4.17 -9.29
N GLY A 130 9.77 2.92 -9.67
CA GLY A 130 11.11 2.49 -10.04
C GLY A 130 11.66 3.28 -11.24
N LEU A 131 10.85 3.48 -12.28
CA LEU A 131 11.21 4.33 -13.44
C LEU A 131 11.47 5.79 -13.03
N HIS A 132 10.67 6.34 -12.12
CA HIS A 132 10.91 7.67 -11.57
C HIS A 132 12.28 7.75 -10.90
N HIS A 133 12.60 6.85 -9.97
CA HIS A 133 13.92 6.83 -9.33
C HIS A 133 15.07 6.65 -10.32
N PHE A 134 14.89 5.79 -11.32
CA PHE A 134 15.88 5.58 -12.37
C PHE A 134 16.19 6.86 -13.14
N ASN A 135 15.15 7.63 -13.49
CA ASN A 135 15.28 8.90 -14.19
C ASN A 135 15.92 10.00 -13.33
N TRP A 136 15.83 9.90 -12.00
CA TRP A 136 16.44 10.83 -11.04
C TRP A 136 17.82 10.38 -10.52
N ASP A 137 18.45 9.41 -11.16
CA ASP A 137 19.77 8.86 -10.79
C ASP A 137 19.83 8.29 -9.36
N GLN A 138 18.75 7.63 -8.95
CA GLN A 138 18.60 6.93 -7.67
C GLN A 138 18.57 5.41 -7.91
N PRO A 139 19.73 4.78 -8.20
CA PRO A 139 19.79 3.41 -8.70
C PRO A 139 19.27 2.38 -7.68
N VAL A 140 19.58 2.57 -6.39
CA VAL A 140 19.19 1.62 -5.34
C VAL A 140 17.67 1.61 -5.17
N GLU A 141 17.04 2.78 -5.11
CA GLU A 141 15.58 2.90 -5.03
C GLU A 141 14.90 2.39 -6.30
N ALA A 142 15.47 2.68 -7.47
CA ALA A 142 14.97 2.19 -8.75
C ALA A 142 14.93 0.67 -8.80
N GLU A 143 16.03 0.01 -8.44
CA GLU A 143 16.12 -1.45 -8.40
C GLU A 143 15.09 -2.05 -7.44
N GLN A 144 14.97 -1.50 -6.22
CA GLN A 144 14.03 -2.02 -5.22
C GLN A 144 12.58 -1.97 -5.71
N TRP A 145 12.16 -0.85 -6.29
CA TRP A 145 10.80 -0.67 -6.80
C TRP A 145 10.52 -1.51 -8.05
N CYS A 146 11.47 -1.59 -8.98
CA CYS A 146 11.33 -2.43 -10.17
C CYS A 146 11.31 -3.92 -9.80
N SER A 147 12.19 -4.38 -8.91
CA SER A 147 12.24 -5.77 -8.44
C SER A 147 10.94 -6.20 -7.73
N LEU A 148 10.36 -5.31 -6.93
CA LEU A 148 9.04 -5.51 -6.33
C LEU A 148 7.95 -5.69 -7.40
N SER A 149 7.94 -4.85 -8.44
CA SER A 149 7.00 -4.96 -9.55
C SER A 149 7.14 -6.30 -10.30
N MET A 150 8.38 -6.70 -10.59
CA MET A 150 8.69 -7.99 -11.21
C MET A 150 8.25 -9.18 -10.34
N SER A 151 8.29 -9.03 -9.02
CA SER A 151 7.80 -10.06 -8.10
C SER A 151 6.28 -10.19 -8.12
N LEU A 152 5.55 -9.07 -8.23
CA LEU A 152 4.09 -9.05 -8.34
C LEU A 152 3.58 -9.64 -9.66
N LEU A 153 4.29 -9.40 -10.76
CA LEU A 153 3.96 -9.94 -12.09
C LEU A 153 3.80 -11.47 -12.11
N LYS A 154 4.54 -12.18 -11.26
CA LYS A 154 4.45 -13.66 -11.15
C LYS A 154 3.07 -14.16 -10.77
N TYR A 155 2.28 -13.32 -10.09
CA TYR A 155 0.97 -13.62 -9.56
C TYR A 155 -0.19 -13.15 -10.45
N LEU A 156 0.08 -12.52 -11.60
CA LEU A 156 -0.96 -12.16 -12.57
C LEU A 156 -1.37 -13.41 -13.39
N PRO A 157 -2.61 -13.89 -13.28
CA PRO A 157 -3.04 -15.08 -14.03
C PRO A 157 -3.29 -14.80 -15.51
N SER A 158 -3.90 -13.66 -15.87
CA SER A 158 -4.40 -13.41 -17.22
C SER A 158 -3.44 -12.60 -18.08
N ALA A 159 -2.72 -11.64 -17.48
CA ALA A 159 -1.93 -10.65 -18.21
C ALA A 159 -0.41 -10.90 -18.19
N LYS A 160 0.04 -12.01 -17.61
CA LYS A 160 1.47 -12.30 -17.42
C LYS A 160 2.26 -12.26 -18.73
N GLY A 161 1.79 -12.91 -19.79
CA GLY A 161 2.54 -13.04 -21.05
C GLY A 161 2.86 -11.69 -21.71
N GLU A 162 1.88 -10.79 -21.80
CA GLU A 162 2.03 -9.50 -22.49
C GLU A 162 2.94 -8.54 -21.71
N TYR A 163 2.76 -8.45 -20.39
CA TYR A 163 3.57 -7.56 -19.54
C TYR A 163 4.96 -8.12 -19.27
N HIS A 164 5.10 -9.45 -19.18
CA HIS A 164 6.35 -10.07 -18.78
C HIS A 164 7.50 -9.77 -19.72
N ASP A 165 7.33 -10.01 -21.02
CA ASP A 165 8.46 -9.88 -21.95
C ASP A 165 8.90 -8.42 -22.09
N GLN A 166 7.95 -7.49 -22.10
CA GLN A 166 8.24 -6.06 -22.13
C GLN A 166 8.93 -5.59 -20.84
N MET A 167 8.37 -5.92 -19.67
CA MET A 167 8.95 -5.49 -18.39
C MET A 167 10.30 -6.15 -18.13
N MET A 168 10.49 -7.42 -18.49
CA MET A 168 11.78 -8.11 -18.40
C MET A 168 12.86 -7.42 -19.25
N SER A 169 12.53 -7.06 -20.49
CA SER A 169 13.47 -6.36 -21.38
C SER A 169 13.88 -5.01 -20.79
N VAL A 170 12.90 -4.20 -20.36
CA VAL A 170 13.17 -2.87 -19.79
C VAL A 170 13.91 -2.99 -18.45
N TYR A 171 13.58 -3.99 -17.64
CA TYR A 171 14.27 -4.23 -16.37
C TYR A 171 15.74 -4.59 -16.58
N GLY A 172 16.06 -5.43 -17.56
CA GLY A 172 17.45 -5.74 -17.93
C GLY A 172 18.24 -4.50 -18.38
N GLU A 173 17.61 -3.61 -19.16
CA GLU A 173 18.22 -2.34 -19.57
C GLU A 173 18.47 -1.41 -18.37
N ILE A 174 17.52 -1.33 -17.44
CA ILE A 174 17.65 -0.54 -16.21
C ILE A 174 18.84 -1.06 -15.39
N LEU A 175 18.93 -2.37 -15.15
CA LEU A 175 20.02 -2.96 -14.37
C LEU A 175 21.39 -2.71 -15.01
N SER A 176 21.53 -2.94 -16.31
CA SER A 176 22.79 -2.69 -17.04
C SER A 176 23.22 -1.22 -16.93
N ARG A 177 22.27 -0.28 -17.01
CA ARG A 177 22.55 1.15 -16.87
C ARG A 177 22.88 1.54 -15.43
N ILE A 178 22.24 0.90 -14.44
CA ILE A 178 22.58 1.09 -13.03
C ILE A 178 24.01 0.63 -12.78
N GLU A 179 24.40 -0.56 -13.23
CA GLU A 179 25.76 -1.10 -13.10
C GLU A 179 26.78 -0.16 -13.73
N THR A 180 26.56 0.24 -14.98
CA THR A 180 27.46 1.17 -15.71
C THR A 180 27.64 2.50 -14.97
N ARG A 181 26.59 3.03 -14.34
CA ARG A 181 26.66 4.30 -13.59
C ARG A 181 27.38 4.13 -12.25
N MET A 182 27.16 3.02 -11.56
CA MET A 182 27.84 2.71 -10.31
C MET A 182 29.35 2.51 -10.54
N GLU A 183 29.75 1.80 -11.60
CA GLU A 183 31.15 1.64 -11.99
C GLU A 183 31.84 2.98 -12.26
N ARG A 184 31.16 3.91 -12.96
CA ARG A 184 31.69 5.25 -13.22
C ARG A 184 31.92 6.05 -11.94
N LYS A 185 30.96 6.05 -11.01
CA LYS A 185 31.10 6.75 -9.73
C LYS A 185 32.29 6.22 -8.91
N ASN A 186 32.47 4.90 -8.90
CA ASN A 186 33.61 4.27 -8.19
C ASN A 186 34.98 4.56 -8.83
N MET A 187 35.03 4.98 -10.10
CA MET A 187 36.28 5.38 -10.78
C MET A 187 36.60 6.87 -10.60
N GLU A 188 35.64 7.68 -10.13
CA GLU A 188 35.78 9.12 -9.93
C GLU A 188 36.07 9.51 -8.45
N GLU A 189 35.96 8.56 -7.52
CA GLU A 189 36.31 8.67 -6.09
C GLU A 189 37.73 8.17 -5.79
#